data_AF-A0A5J4R7M4-F1
#
_entry.id   AF-A0A5J4R7M4-F1
#
_cell.length_a   1.000
_cell.length_b   1.000
_cell.length_c   1.000
_cell.angle_alpha   90.00
_cell.angle_beta   90.00
_cell.angle_gamma   90.00
#
_symmetry.space_group_name_H-M   'P 1'
#
loop_
_entity.id
_entity.type
_entity.pdbx_description
1 polymer ?
#
loop_
_entity_poly.entity_id
_entity_poly.type
_entity_poly.pdbx_seq_one_letter_code
_entity_poly.pdbx_strand_id
1 'polypeptide(L)'
;MNNEKIDTSAVYTLFEELKESLKQRNEKLVEPTQVDMTAVNAMTERFENLIEEVKKPNKVNHHHVIDIGSSKIFFSLIGMCIALLILSFAIYNQRQTISQYRDNDLKYCYIKMQGQATDENIYQLEGLFEHRDSVAIVRKQVGKYEQLIKEQAERIERVRRNAGEAERLERKVKELKNK
;
A
#
# COMPACT_ATOMS: atom_id res chain seq x y z
N MET A 1 -28.03 -33.71 0.13
CA MET A 1 -26.88 -34.51 0.58
C MET A 1 -26.97 -34.56 2.10
N ASN A 2 -27.25 -35.73 2.64
CA ASN A 2 -27.72 -35.89 4.02
C ASN A 2 -26.56 -35.65 5.00
N ASN A 3 -26.67 -34.62 5.82
CA ASN A 3 -25.78 -34.40 6.95
C ASN A 3 -26.17 -35.36 8.07
N GLU A 4 -25.68 -36.59 8.05
CA GLU A 4 -25.67 -37.44 9.25
C GLU A 4 -24.69 -36.81 10.23
N LYS A 5 -25.21 -35.98 11.14
CA LYS A 5 -24.51 -35.66 12.38
C LYS A 5 -24.23 -36.99 13.06
N ILE A 6 -22.96 -37.30 13.26
CA ILE A 6 -22.51 -38.41 14.10
C ILE A 6 -23.31 -38.36 15.39
N ASP A 7 -24.07 -39.41 15.65
CA ASP A 7 -25.00 -39.45 16.77
C ASP A 7 -24.20 -39.58 18.07
N THR A 8 -23.76 -38.44 18.61
CA THR A 8 -22.98 -38.34 19.85
C THR A 8 -23.68 -39.01 21.02
N SER A 9 -25.01 -39.18 20.95
CA SER A 9 -25.80 -39.96 21.89
C SER A 9 -25.40 -41.44 21.87
N ALA A 10 -25.22 -42.05 20.69
CA ALA A 10 -24.89 -43.48 20.59
C ALA A 10 -23.50 -43.81 21.16
N VAL A 11 -22.53 -42.93 20.93
CA VAL A 11 -21.16 -43.07 21.49
C VAL A 11 -21.18 -42.97 23.02
N TYR A 12 -21.99 -42.05 23.57
CA TYR A 12 -22.12 -41.89 25.01
C TYR A 12 -22.84 -43.09 25.67
N THR A 13 -23.86 -43.65 25.01
CA THR A 13 -24.57 -44.84 25.50
C THR A 13 -23.64 -46.04 25.62
N LEU A 14 -22.81 -46.31 24.61
CA LEU A 14 -21.84 -47.42 24.66
C LEU A 14 -20.77 -47.23 25.74
N PHE A 15 -20.37 -45.98 26.01
CA PHE A 15 -19.43 -45.67 27.08
C PHE A 15 -20.03 -45.94 28.47
N GLU A 16 -21.28 -45.55 28.69
CA GLU A 16 -21.96 -45.86 29.96
C GLU A 16 -22.25 -47.36 30.10
N GLU A 17 -22.59 -48.05 29.02
CA GLU A 17 -22.76 -49.51 29.02
C GLU A 17 -21.43 -50.25 29.33
N LEU A 18 -20.31 -49.77 28.78
CA LEU A 18 -18.97 -50.26 29.14
C LEU A 18 -18.66 -50.01 30.62
N LYS A 19 -18.89 -48.80 31.11
CA LYS A 19 -18.64 -48.41 32.50
C LYS A 19 -19.47 -49.25 33.47
N GLU A 20 -20.71 -49.55 33.12
CA GLU A 20 -21.59 -50.42 33.90
C GLU A 20 -21.11 -51.88 33.88
N SER A 21 -20.70 -52.40 32.72
CA SER A 21 -20.14 -53.76 32.60
C SER A 21 -18.84 -53.95 33.41
N LEU A 22 -17.98 -52.93 33.46
CA LEU A 22 -16.76 -52.94 34.28
C LEU A 22 -17.06 -52.81 35.78
N LYS A 23 -18.06 -52.01 36.16
CA LYS A 23 -18.51 -51.89 37.56
C LYS A 23 -19.08 -53.22 38.07
N GLN A 24 -19.85 -53.92 37.23
CA GLN A 24 -20.42 -55.24 37.54
C GLN A 24 -19.34 -56.32 37.69
N ARG A 25 -18.25 -56.23 36.92
CA ARG A 25 -17.06 -57.09 37.08
C ARG A 25 -16.30 -56.81 38.38
N ASN A 26 -16.29 -55.56 38.85
CA ASN A 26 -15.56 -55.16 40.07
C ASN A 26 -16.29 -55.56 41.38
N GLU A 27 -17.63 -55.65 41.35
CA GLU A 27 -18.43 -56.14 42.49
C GLU A 27 -18.41 -57.67 42.65
N LYS A 28 -18.10 -58.42 41.58
CA LYS A 28 -17.85 -59.86 41.61
C LYS A 28 -16.34 -60.15 41.61
N LEU A 29 -15.65 -59.85 42.70
CA LEU A 29 -14.28 -60.33 42.90
C LEU A 29 -14.22 -61.39 44.01
N VAL A 30 -14.52 -62.64 43.63
CA VAL A 30 -13.76 -63.81 44.10
C VAL A 30 -13.57 -64.73 42.87
N GLU A 31 -12.31 -64.99 42.57
CA GLU A 31 -11.73 -65.87 41.53
C GLU A 31 -11.52 -65.36 40.08
N PRO A 32 -10.35 -65.67 39.46
CA PRO A 32 -9.87 -65.05 38.24
C PRO A 32 -10.35 -65.84 37.01
N THR A 33 -11.57 -65.62 36.55
CA THR A 33 -12.08 -66.34 35.38
C THR A 33 -12.05 -65.47 34.13
N GLN A 34 -11.05 -65.78 33.30
CA GLN A 34 -10.90 -65.56 31.87
C GLN A 34 -11.80 -64.48 31.25
N VAL A 35 -11.18 -63.32 31.00
CA VAL A 35 -11.74 -62.29 30.11
C VAL A 35 -12.20 -62.95 28.82
N ASP A 36 -13.49 -62.83 28.50
CA ASP A 36 -14.04 -63.26 27.21
C ASP A 36 -13.46 -62.36 26.10
N MET A 37 -12.29 -62.78 25.59
CA MET A 37 -11.52 -62.07 24.58
C MET A 37 -12.32 -61.84 23.30
N THR A 38 -13.34 -62.66 23.03
CA THR A 38 -14.22 -62.53 21.88
C THR A 38 -15.12 -61.30 21.97
N ALA A 39 -15.72 -61.04 23.14
CA ALA A 39 -16.55 -59.85 23.35
C ALA A 39 -15.71 -58.56 23.39
N VAL A 40 -14.51 -58.63 23.96
CA VAL A 40 -13.56 -57.49 23.99
C VAL A 40 -13.06 -57.17 22.58
N ASN A 41 -12.66 -58.18 21.79
CA ASN A 41 -12.20 -57.97 20.41
C ASN A 41 -13.30 -57.41 19.51
N ALA A 42 -14.55 -57.89 19.64
CA ALA A 42 -15.68 -57.35 18.88
C ALA A 42 -15.96 -55.88 19.22
N MET A 43 -15.74 -55.47 20.47
CA MET A 43 -15.88 -54.08 20.89
C MET A 43 -14.70 -53.23 20.41
N THR A 44 -13.47 -53.76 20.44
CA THR A 44 -12.28 -53.11 19.90
C THR A 44 -12.38 -52.87 18.39
N GLU A 45 -12.83 -53.85 17.60
CA GLU A 45 -13.06 -53.68 16.16
C GLU A 45 -14.13 -52.61 15.86
N ARG A 46 -15.18 -52.54 16.68
CA ARG A 46 -16.21 -51.49 16.55
C ARG A 46 -15.65 -50.11 16.86
N PHE A 47 -14.80 -50.00 17.87
CA PHE A 47 -14.11 -48.75 18.20
C PHE A 47 -13.10 -48.35 17.11
N GLU A 48 -12.33 -49.31 16.57
CA GLU A 48 -11.38 -49.05 15.49
C GLU A 48 -12.10 -48.54 14.23
N ASN A 49 -13.23 -49.15 13.85
CA ASN A 49 -14.04 -48.68 12.72
C ASN A 49 -14.57 -47.25 12.91
N LEU A 50 -15.06 -46.92 14.12
CA LEU A 50 -15.52 -45.56 14.43
C LEU A 50 -14.36 -44.55 14.46
N ILE A 51 -13.18 -44.96 14.94
CA ILE A 51 -11.97 -44.13 14.92
C ILE A 51 -11.51 -43.90 13.47
N GLU A 52 -11.54 -44.92 12.61
CA GLU A 52 -11.23 -44.74 11.18
C GLU A 52 -12.23 -43.83 10.48
N GLU A 53 -13.51 -43.90 10.84
CA GLU A 53 -14.56 -43.03 10.31
C GLU A 53 -14.38 -41.57 10.76
N VAL A 54 -14.00 -41.34 12.02
CA VAL A 54 -13.68 -40.01 12.57
C VAL A 54 -12.35 -39.45 12.06
N LYS A 55 -11.37 -40.33 11.77
CA LYS A 55 -10.05 -39.94 11.26
C LYS A 55 -10.07 -39.52 9.79
N LYS A 56 -11.17 -39.77 9.05
CA LYS A 56 -11.36 -39.18 7.73
C LYS A 56 -11.31 -37.66 7.87
N PRO A 57 -10.34 -36.97 7.25
CA PRO A 57 -10.20 -35.54 7.41
C PRO A 57 -11.44 -34.85 6.83
N ASN A 58 -12.28 -34.29 7.70
CA ASN A 58 -13.39 -33.46 7.28
C ASN A 58 -12.81 -32.15 6.72
N LYS A 59 -12.63 -32.09 5.40
CA LYS A 59 -12.25 -30.86 4.70
C LYS A 59 -13.44 -29.91 4.75
N VAL A 60 -13.46 -29.05 5.77
CA VAL A 60 -14.39 -27.92 5.83
C VAL A 60 -13.96 -26.89 4.80
N ASN A 61 -14.57 -26.95 3.61
CA ASN A 61 -14.36 -25.94 2.57
C ASN A 61 -15.19 -24.70 2.91
N HIS A 62 -14.53 -23.61 3.34
CA HIS A 62 -15.18 -22.31 3.50
C HIS A 62 -15.34 -21.66 2.12
N HIS A 63 -16.52 -21.74 1.53
CA HIS A 63 -16.86 -20.98 0.33
C HIS A 63 -17.44 -19.62 0.71
N HIS A 64 -16.78 -18.53 0.33
CA HIS A 64 -17.36 -17.20 0.37
C HIS A 64 -18.15 -16.98 -0.92
N VAL A 65 -19.47 -17.11 -0.86
CA VAL A 65 -20.36 -16.77 -1.97
C VAL A 65 -20.83 -15.33 -1.76
N ILE A 66 -20.37 -14.43 -2.61
CA ILE A 66 -20.87 -13.05 -2.66
C ILE A 66 -22.07 -13.06 -3.60
N ASP A 67 -23.27 -13.13 -3.04
CA ASP A 67 -24.51 -13.04 -3.81
C ASP A 67 -24.79 -11.56 -4.15
N ILE A 68 -24.51 -11.17 -5.39
CA ILE A 68 -24.82 -9.83 -5.90
C ILE A 68 -26.31 -9.84 -6.32
N GLY A 69 -27.19 -9.90 -5.32
CA GLY A 69 -28.63 -10.14 -5.50
C GLY A 69 -29.42 -8.98 -6.15
N SER A 70 -28.78 -7.90 -6.59
CA SER A 70 -29.46 -6.77 -7.23
C SER A 70 -28.70 -6.28 -8.46
N SER A 71 -29.33 -6.46 -9.63
CA SER A 71 -28.85 -5.96 -10.92
C SER A 71 -28.45 -4.48 -10.88
N LYS A 72 -29.20 -3.64 -10.15
CA LYS A 72 -28.91 -2.20 -10.00
C LYS A 72 -27.62 -1.93 -9.25
N ILE A 73 -27.32 -2.70 -8.20
CA ILE A 73 -26.09 -2.54 -7.40
C ILE A 73 -24.88 -3.00 -8.21
N PHE A 74 -25.01 -4.08 -8.98
CA PHE A 74 -23.96 -4.55 -9.88
C PHE A 74 -23.61 -3.52 -10.95
N PHE A 75 -24.62 -2.97 -11.66
CA PHE A 75 -24.37 -1.91 -12.65
C PHE A 75 -23.83 -0.62 -12.03
N SER A 76 -24.27 -0.28 -10.81
CA SER A 76 -23.71 0.86 -10.06
C SER A 76 -22.23 0.64 -9.72
N LEU A 77 -21.86 -0.56 -9.26
CA LEU A 77 -20.48 -0.92 -8.97
C LEU A 77 -19.61 -0.86 -10.23
N ILE A 78 -20.10 -1.40 -11.34
CA ILE A 78 -19.43 -1.31 -12.65
C ILE A 78 -19.27 0.16 -13.06
N GLY A 79 -20.32 0.97 -12.93
CA GLY A 79 -20.28 2.40 -13.24
C GLY A 79 -19.25 3.15 -12.40
N MET A 80 -19.17 2.85 -11.10
CA MET A 80 -18.14 3.39 -10.20
C MET A 80 -16.73 2.98 -10.63
N CYS A 81 -16.52 1.71 -10.99
CA CYS A 81 -15.23 1.25 -11.50
C CYS A 81 -14.84 1.98 -12.80
N ILE A 82 -15.78 2.14 -13.74
CA ILE A 82 -15.55 2.87 -14.99
C ILE A 82 -15.20 4.34 -14.70
N ALA A 83 -15.95 5.00 -13.81
CA ALA A 83 -15.66 6.37 -13.41
C ALA A 83 -14.24 6.51 -12.83
N LEU A 84 -13.83 5.60 -11.94
CA LEU A 84 -12.47 5.59 -11.38
C LEU A 84 -11.40 5.41 -12.46
N LEU A 85 -11.65 4.56 -13.46
CA LEU A 85 -10.74 4.38 -14.60
C LEU A 85 -10.62 5.66 -15.44
N ILE A 86 -11.74 6.33 -15.72
CA ILE A 86 -11.75 7.61 -16.45
C ILE A 86 -10.97 8.67 -15.68
N LEU A 87 -11.22 8.82 -14.37
CA LEU A 87 -10.48 9.76 -13.53
C LEU A 87 -8.99 9.43 -13.51
N SER A 88 -8.64 8.15 -13.39
CA SER A 88 -7.24 7.70 -13.40
C SER A 88 -6.55 8.04 -14.72
N PHE A 89 -7.23 7.82 -15.85
CA PHE A 89 -6.74 8.18 -17.17
C PHE A 89 -6.58 9.71 -17.33
N ALA A 90 -7.55 10.49 -16.85
CA ALA A 90 -7.47 11.94 -16.87
C ALA A 90 -6.27 12.47 -16.05
N ILE A 91 -6.06 11.92 -14.84
CA ILE A 91 -4.91 12.26 -13.99
C ILE A 91 -3.59 11.86 -14.67
N TYR A 92 -3.55 10.69 -15.30
CA TYR A 92 -2.36 10.23 -16.02
C TYR A 92 -1.99 11.20 -17.14
N ASN A 93 -2.97 11.58 -17.98
CA ASN A 93 -2.75 12.53 -19.07
C ASN A 93 -2.33 13.92 -18.52
N GLN A 94 -2.97 14.39 -17.45
CA GLN A 94 -2.55 15.62 -16.77
C GLN A 94 -1.10 15.57 -16.27
N ARG A 95 -0.67 14.44 -15.68
CA ARG A 95 0.72 14.30 -15.22
C ARG A 95 1.72 14.39 -16.36
N GLN A 96 1.41 13.83 -17.52
CA GLN A 96 2.25 13.94 -18.71
C GLN A 96 2.37 15.40 -19.15
N THR A 97 1.26 16.12 -19.27
CA THR A 97 1.22 17.54 -19.63
C THR A 97 1.96 18.41 -18.61
N ILE A 98 1.78 18.16 -17.31
CA ILE A 98 2.49 18.88 -16.24
C ILE A 98 4.00 18.70 -16.35
N SER A 99 4.47 17.48 -16.70
CA SER A 99 5.90 17.27 -16.90
C SER A 99 6.42 18.08 -18.08
N GLN A 100 5.69 18.10 -19.20
CA GLN A 100 6.07 18.88 -20.38
C GLN A 100 6.16 20.38 -20.07
N TYR A 101 5.21 20.94 -19.31
CA TYR A 101 5.29 22.35 -18.91
C TYR A 101 6.51 22.66 -18.05
N ARG A 102 6.83 21.78 -17.10
CA ARG A 102 8.02 21.94 -16.26
C ARG A 102 9.31 21.84 -17.05
N ASP A 103 9.36 20.95 -18.04
CA ASP A 103 10.53 20.78 -18.88
C ASP A 103 10.69 21.99 -19.83
N ASN A 104 9.59 22.52 -20.38
CA ASN A 104 9.60 23.72 -21.21
C ASN A 104 10.02 24.97 -20.43
N ASP A 105 9.54 25.13 -19.19
CA ASP A 105 9.96 26.20 -18.29
C ASP A 105 11.48 26.14 -18.03
N LEU A 106 11.99 24.93 -17.76
CA LEU A 106 13.43 24.73 -17.59
C LEU A 106 14.24 25.03 -18.85
N LYS A 107 13.74 24.62 -20.04
CA LYS A 107 14.36 24.97 -21.33
C LYS A 107 14.41 26.49 -21.52
N TYR A 108 13.34 27.20 -21.21
CA TYR A 108 13.28 28.66 -21.30
C TYR A 108 14.29 29.33 -20.35
N CYS A 109 14.33 28.93 -19.08
CA CYS A 109 15.31 29.46 -18.12
C CYS A 109 16.75 29.17 -18.57
N TYR A 110 17.00 28.01 -19.17
CA TYR A 110 18.32 27.67 -19.71
C TYR A 110 18.74 28.57 -20.87
N ILE A 111 17.85 28.80 -21.84
CA ILE A 111 18.10 29.71 -22.97
C ILE A 111 18.34 31.14 -22.45
N LYS A 112 17.55 31.58 -21.48
CA LYS A 112 17.71 32.88 -20.83
C LYS A 112 19.08 33.00 -20.13
N MET A 113 19.55 31.93 -19.48
CA MET A 113 20.88 31.87 -18.87
C MET A 113 22.00 31.95 -19.90
N GLN A 114 21.88 31.22 -21.02
CA GLN A 114 22.86 31.24 -22.12
C GLN A 114 22.94 32.61 -22.80
N GLY A 115 21.86 33.38 -22.78
CA GLY A 115 21.78 34.73 -23.38
C GLY A 115 21.76 34.72 -24.90
N GLN A 116 21.68 33.54 -25.54
CA GLN A 116 21.68 33.35 -26.99
C GLN A 116 20.71 32.21 -27.35
N ALA A 117 19.87 32.45 -28.36
CA ALA A 117 18.88 31.49 -28.86
C ALA A 117 19.18 31.10 -30.32
N THR A 118 20.40 30.63 -30.57
CA THR A 118 20.81 30.12 -31.89
C THR A 118 20.19 28.75 -32.14
N ASP A 119 19.87 28.45 -33.40
CA ASP A 119 19.29 27.16 -33.81
C ASP A 119 20.12 25.96 -33.32
N GLU A 120 21.45 26.05 -33.37
CA GLU A 120 22.36 25.01 -32.87
C GLU A 120 22.23 24.78 -31.36
N ASN A 121 22.14 25.85 -30.57
CA ASN A 121 21.98 25.75 -29.11
C ASN A 121 20.62 25.13 -28.74
N ILE A 122 19.57 25.45 -29.50
CA ILE A 122 18.23 24.87 -29.32
C ILE A 122 18.26 23.38 -29.65
N TYR A 123 18.92 22.99 -30.75
CA TYR A 123 19.05 21.59 -31.14
C TYR A 123 19.82 20.76 -30.09
N GLN A 124 20.96 21.29 -29.60
CA GLN A 124 21.73 20.65 -28.54
C GLN A 124 20.92 20.53 -27.24
N LEU A 125 20.15 21.57 -26.89
CA LEU A 125 19.28 21.56 -25.72
C LEU A 125 18.19 20.50 -25.84
N GLU A 126 17.59 20.32 -27.02
CA GLU A 126 16.59 19.27 -27.23
C GLU A 126 17.19 17.87 -26.99
N GLY A 127 18.41 17.62 -27.48
CA GLY A 127 19.13 16.36 -27.22
C GLY A 127 19.43 16.12 -25.74
N LEU A 128 19.68 17.18 -24.95
CA LEU A 128 19.82 17.07 -23.49
C LEU A 128 18.52 16.69 -22.80
N PHE A 129 17.36 17.03 -23.36
CA PHE A 129 16.06 16.68 -22.77
C PHE A 129 15.57 15.29 -23.14
N GLU A 130 16.21 14.63 -24.10
CA GLU A 130 15.95 13.24 -24.45
C GLU A 130 16.37 12.28 -23.32
N HIS A 131 17.39 12.65 -22.52
CA HIS A 131 17.95 11.84 -21.44
C HIS A 131 17.68 12.45 -20.06
N ARG A 132 17.07 11.70 -19.14
CA ARG A 132 16.74 12.20 -17.78
C ARG A 132 17.94 12.69 -16.98
N ASP A 133 19.10 12.06 -17.13
CA ASP A 133 20.33 12.46 -16.43
C ASP A 133 20.83 13.83 -16.89
N SER A 134 20.76 14.08 -18.20
CA SER A 134 21.11 15.37 -18.81
C SER A 134 20.17 16.49 -18.33
N VAL A 135 18.87 16.22 -18.17
CA VAL A 135 17.91 17.18 -17.58
C VAL A 135 18.30 17.56 -16.13
N ALA A 136 18.81 16.61 -15.34
CA ALA A 136 19.27 16.90 -13.98
C ALA A 136 20.48 17.84 -13.96
N ILE A 137 21.39 17.70 -14.93
CA ILE A 137 22.54 18.60 -15.10
C ILE A 137 22.06 20.00 -15.48
N VAL A 138 21.16 20.12 -16.46
CA VAL A 138 20.56 21.40 -16.88
C VAL A 138 19.90 22.10 -15.69
N ARG A 139 19.09 21.38 -14.90
CA ARG A 139 18.44 21.91 -13.69
C ARG A 139 19.44 22.46 -12.67
N LYS A 140 20.56 21.75 -12.47
CA LYS A 140 21.62 22.19 -11.55
C LYS A 140 22.34 23.44 -12.07
N GLN A 141 22.55 23.55 -13.38
CA GLN A 141 23.19 24.71 -14.00
C GLN A 141 22.29 25.95 -13.87
N VAL A 142 21.01 25.84 -14.27
CA VAL A 142 20.02 26.92 -14.16
C VAL A 142 19.87 27.35 -12.70
N GLY A 143 19.72 26.42 -11.76
CA GLY A 143 19.57 26.75 -10.34
C GLY A 143 20.76 27.51 -9.76
N LYS A 144 22.00 27.17 -10.15
CA LYS A 144 23.20 27.92 -9.74
C LYS A 144 23.19 29.34 -10.30
N TYR A 145 22.83 29.51 -11.57
CA TYR A 145 22.77 30.82 -12.20
C TYR A 145 21.71 31.73 -11.56
N GLU A 146 20.50 31.20 -11.31
CA GLU A 146 19.42 31.94 -10.65
C GLU A 146 19.83 32.36 -9.23
N GLN A 147 20.53 31.49 -8.50
CA GLN A 147 21.06 31.83 -7.18
C GLN A 147 22.08 32.97 -7.27
N LEU A 148 23.01 32.92 -8.24
CA LEU A 148 24.01 33.98 -8.44
C LEU A 148 23.36 35.33 -8.81
N ILE A 149 22.32 35.32 -9.67
CA ILE A 149 21.55 36.53 -9.98
C ILE A 149 20.89 37.09 -8.73
N LYS A 150 20.27 36.24 -7.93
CA LYS A 150 19.58 36.66 -6.71
C LYS A 150 20.55 37.31 -5.73
N GLU A 151 21.70 36.69 -5.49
CA GLU A 151 22.73 37.25 -4.61
C GLU A 151 23.30 38.58 -5.13
N GLN A 152 23.46 38.73 -6.45
CA GLN A 152 23.87 39.99 -7.05
C GLN A 152 22.81 41.08 -6.88
N ALA A 153 21.53 40.76 -7.13
CA ALA A 153 20.42 41.69 -6.93
C ALA A 153 20.34 42.16 -5.46
N GLU A 154 20.49 41.23 -4.51
CA GLU A 154 20.54 41.56 -3.08
C GLU A 154 21.73 42.45 -2.72
N ARG A 155 22.92 42.19 -3.29
CA ARG A 155 24.10 43.04 -3.10
C ARG A 155 23.86 44.46 -3.62
N ILE A 156 23.29 44.59 -4.82
CA ILE A 156 22.97 45.89 -5.43
C ILE A 156 21.98 46.66 -4.56
N GLU A 157 20.92 46.00 -4.07
CA GLU A 157 19.90 46.65 -3.24
C GLU A 157 20.48 47.09 -1.88
N ARG A 158 21.38 46.30 -1.28
CA ARG A 158 22.11 46.72 -0.06
C ARG A 158 22.96 47.96 -0.31
N VAL A 159 23.69 48.02 -1.42
CA VAL A 159 24.49 49.20 -1.78
C VAL A 159 23.59 50.42 -1.97
N ARG A 160 22.47 50.28 -2.68
CA ARG A 160 21.50 51.35 -2.91
C ARG A 160 20.92 51.89 -1.59
N ARG A 161 20.57 51.00 -0.67
CA ARG A 161 20.05 51.38 0.66
C ARG A 161 21.10 52.13 1.47
N ASN A 162 22.33 51.62 1.54
CA ASN A 162 23.41 52.24 2.29
C ASN A 162 23.78 53.62 1.73
N ALA A 163 23.79 53.78 0.40
CA ALA A 163 24.01 55.07 -0.26
C ALA A 163 22.93 56.09 0.11
N GLY A 164 21.66 55.69 0.11
CA GLY A 164 20.55 56.55 0.53
C GLY A 164 20.60 56.92 2.02
N GLU A 165 21.05 56.01 2.89
CA GLU A 165 21.26 56.30 4.32
C GLU A 165 22.44 57.27 4.53
N ALA A 166 23.54 57.11 3.80
CA ALA A 166 24.69 58.01 3.85
C ALA A 166 24.34 59.43 3.39
N GLU A 167 23.60 59.55 2.27
CA GLU A 167 23.16 60.85 1.75
C GLU A 167 22.21 61.58 2.73
N ARG A 168 21.32 60.82 3.38
CA ARG A 168 20.45 61.35 4.45
C ARG A 168 21.24 61.84 5.65
N LEU A 169 22.29 61.13 6.05
CA LEU A 169 23.15 61.54 7.16
C LEU A 169 23.95 62.80 6.79
N GLU A 170 24.49 62.87 5.57
CA GLU A 170 25.21 64.04 5.07
C GLU A 170 24.32 65.30 5.05
N ARG A 171 23.06 65.17 4.60
CA ARG A 171 22.08 66.27 4.66
C ARG A 171 21.86 66.76 6.10
N LYS A 172 21.66 65.85 7.06
CA LYS A 172 21.49 66.22 8.47
C LYS A 172 22.73 66.94 9.03
N VAL A 173 23.93 66.50 8.67
CA VAL A 173 25.18 67.17 9.09
C VAL A 173 25.26 68.58 8.52
N LYS A 174 24.91 68.78 7.23
CA LYS A 174 24.87 70.11 6.60
C LYS A 174 23.83 71.03 7.25
N GLU A 175 22.65 70.52 7.56
CA GLU A 175 21.60 71.28 8.27
C GLU A 175 22.07 71.72 9.67
N LEU A 176 22.70 70.83 10.43
CA LEU A 176 23.23 71.15 11.76
C LEU A 176 24.38 72.18 11.71
N LYS A 177 25.20 72.17 10.66
CA LYS A 177 26.33 73.10 10.50
C LYS A 177 25.90 74.52 10.08
N ASN A 178 24.71 74.65 9.47
CA ASN A 178 24.15 75.93 9.03
C ASN A 178 23.24 76.59 10.10
N LYS A 179 23.19 76.03 11.32
CA LYS A 179 22.43 76.54 12.46
C LYS A 179 23.38 77.06 13.52
#